data_AF-B0BHM2-F1
#
_entry.id   AF-B0BHM2-F1
#
_cell.length_a   1.000
_cell.length_b   1.000
_cell.length_c   1.000
_cell.angle_alpha   90.00
_cell.angle_beta   90.00
_cell.angle_gamma   90.00
#
_symmetry.space_group_name_H-M   'P 1'
#
loop_
_entity.id
_entity.type
_entity.pdbx_description
1 polymer ?
#
loop_
_entity_poly.entity_id
_entity_poly.type
_entity_poly.pdbx_seq_one_letter_code
_entity_poly.pdbx_strand_id
1 'polypeptide(L)'
;MWHPKLAGREVVSRDTECVYCRSAFTTSEGPRRRWASWEHIVNDLRIVTRENIVLCCISCNSSKGARDLEVWLHFQVLHRSRHHFKHRGACCP
;
A
#
# COMPACT_ATOMS: atom_id res chain seq x y z
N MET A 1 12.87 12.64 -3.80
CA MET A 1 12.38 12.56 -2.40
C MET A 1 11.57 13.83 -2.14
N TRP A 2 10.25 13.80 -2.37
CA TRP A 2 9.39 14.99 -2.24
C TRP A 2 8.26 14.69 -1.26
N HIS A 3 8.47 14.96 0.02
CA HIS A 3 7.37 15.03 0.99
C HIS A 3 7.64 16.19 1.95
N PRO A 4 6.86 17.27 1.90
CA PRO A 4 6.86 18.29 2.95
C PRO A 4 6.68 17.59 4.30
N LYS A 5 7.54 17.89 5.27
CA LYS A 5 7.63 17.17 6.56
C LYS A 5 6.27 17.06 7.29
N LEU A 6 5.38 18.03 7.10
CA LEU A 6 4.06 18.05 7.71
C LEU A 6 3.08 17.09 7.00
N ALA A 7 2.94 17.18 5.67
CA ALA A 7 2.11 16.26 4.89
C ALA A 7 2.57 14.80 5.03
N GLY A 8 3.88 14.57 5.11
CA GLY A 8 4.44 13.24 5.32
C GLY A 8 4.04 12.61 6.67
N ARG A 9 4.05 13.39 7.76
CA ARG A 9 3.66 12.90 9.10
C ARG A 9 2.18 12.50 9.16
N GLU A 10 1.34 13.29 8.51
CA GLU A 10 -0.11 13.10 8.49
C GLU A 10 -0.54 11.87 7.67
N VAL A 11 0.18 11.56 6.59
CA VAL A 11 -0.01 10.32 5.83
C VAL A 11 0.52 9.11 6.59
N VAL A 12 1.70 9.22 7.22
CA VAL A 12 2.28 8.13 8.04
C VAL A 12 1.40 7.78 9.24
N SER A 13 0.75 8.76 9.88
CA SER A 13 -0.17 8.49 11.00
C SER A 13 -1.51 7.91 10.55
N ARG A 14 -1.97 8.24 9.33
CA ARG A 14 -3.20 7.73 8.73
C ARG A 14 -3.06 6.29 8.25
N ASP A 15 -2.00 6.05 7.47
CA ASP A 15 -1.83 4.81 6.73
C ASP A 15 -0.95 3.86 7.55
N THR A 16 -1.55 3.20 8.54
CA THR A 16 -0.87 2.21 9.39
C THR A 16 -0.78 0.83 8.73
N GLU A 17 -1.55 0.60 7.68
CA GLU A 17 -1.59 -0.61 6.87
C GLU A 17 -1.63 -0.24 5.38
N CYS A 18 -1.31 -1.19 4.50
CA CYS A 18 -1.40 -0.96 3.07
C CYS A 18 -2.82 -0.57 2.64
N VAL A 19 -2.99 0.59 2.02
CA VAL A 19 -4.33 1.08 1.60
C VAL A 19 -5.04 0.15 0.62
N TYR A 20 -4.30 -0.63 -0.17
CA TYR A 20 -4.87 -1.54 -1.17
C TYR A 20 -5.21 -2.92 -0.60
N CYS A 21 -4.27 -3.57 0.09
CA CYS A 21 -4.45 -4.96 0.55
C CYS A 21 -4.70 -5.09 2.05
N ARG A 22 -4.71 -3.99 2.80
CA ARG A 22 -4.97 -3.92 4.26
C ARG A 22 -4.04 -4.77 5.11
N SER A 23 -2.89 -5.17 4.56
CA SER A 23 -1.87 -5.87 5.34
C SER A 23 -1.03 -4.87 6.12
N ALA A 24 -0.82 -5.15 7.41
CA ALA A 24 0.08 -4.38 8.25
C ALA A 24 1.49 -4.34 7.64
N PHE A 25 2.11 -3.15 7.71
CA PHE A 25 3.49 -2.98 7.30
C PHE A 25 4.42 -3.72 8.26
N THR A 26 5.55 -4.19 7.73
CA THR A 26 6.61 -4.74 8.58
C THR A 26 7.73 -3.75 8.79
N THR A 27 8.41 -3.93 9.92
CA THR A 27 9.71 -3.33 10.19
C THR A 27 10.80 -3.93 9.29
N SER A 28 12.03 -3.46 9.46
CA SER A 28 13.24 -3.87 8.73
C SER A 28 13.55 -5.38 8.81
N GLU A 29 12.98 -6.10 9.78
CA GLU A 29 13.18 -7.54 9.95
C GLU A 29 12.18 -8.39 9.13
N GLY A 30 11.11 -7.77 8.64
CA GLY A 30 10.11 -8.44 7.81
C GLY A 30 10.45 -8.43 6.32
N PRO A 31 9.71 -9.22 5.51
CA PRO A 31 9.95 -9.30 4.08
C PRO A 31 9.71 -7.95 3.40
N ARG A 32 10.70 -7.46 2.64
CA ARG A 32 10.66 -6.16 1.95
C ARG A 32 9.36 -5.87 1.20
N ARG A 33 8.75 -6.88 0.57
CA ARG A 33 7.48 -6.72 -0.14
C ARG A 33 6.33 -6.17 0.72
N ARG A 34 6.43 -6.26 2.06
CA ARG A 34 5.49 -5.71 3.05
C ARG A 34 5.93 -4.39 3.67
N TRP A 35 7.07 -3.83 3.28
CA TRP A 35 7.48 -2.51 3.75
C TRP A 35 6.58 -1.43 3.15
N ALA A 36 6.38 -0.36 3.90
CA ALA A 36 5.66 0.81 3.41
C ALA A 36 6.44 1.50 2.30
N SER A 37 5.72 1.96 1.28
CA SER A 37 6.22 2.76 0.17
C SER A 37 5.21 3.85 -0.15
N TRP A 38 5.71 5.00 -0.60
CA TRP A 38 4.88 6.12 -1.03
C TRP A 38 4.29 5.84 -2.40
N GLU A 39 3.03 6.19 -2.58
CA GLU A 39 2.31 6.00 -3.82
C GLU A 39 1.41 7.19 -4.13
N HIS A 40 1.28 7.50 -5.41
CA HIS A 40 0.24 8.38 -5.93
C HIS A 40 -0.92 7.52 -6.44
N ILE A 41 -2.11 7.69 -5.88
CA ILE A 41 -3.32 6.96 -6.34
C ILE A 41 -3.57 7.26 -7.83
N VAL A 42 -3.61 8.55 -8.17
CA VAL A 42 -3.60 9.08 -9.54
C VAL A 42 -2.15 9.34 -9.92
N ASN A 43 -1.66 8.69 -10.99
CA ASN A 43 -0.25 8.71 -11.42
C ASN A 43 0.27 10.09 -11.88
N ASP A 44 -0.51 11.16 -11.76
CA ASP A 44 -0.05 12.51 -11.99
C ASP A 44 0.76 13.02 -10.79
N LEU A 45 2.08 13.13 -10.99
CA LEU A 45 3.04 13.59 -9.97
C LEU A 45 2.82 15.04 -9.52
N ARG A 46 2.01 15.82 -10.25
CA ARG A 46 1.65 17.20 -9.87
C ARG A 46 0.58 17.24 -8.78
N ILE A 47 -0.19 16.18 -8.60
CA ILE A 47 -1.24 16.09 -7.58
C ILE A 47 -0.61 15.67 -6.25
N VAL A 48 -0.05 16.65 -5.53
CA VAL A 48 0.63 16.48 -4.24
C VAL A 48 -0.31 16.85 -3.09
N THR A 49 -1.40 16.09 -2.94
CA THR A 49 -2.37 16.27 -1.85
C THR A 49 -2.36 15.06 -0.92
N ARG A 50 -2.87 15.23 0.31
CA ARG A 50 -2.98 14.13 1.27
C ARG A 50 -3.90 13.02 0.73
N GLU A 51 -4.91 13.37 -0.04
CA GLU A 51 -5.90 12.45 -0.59
C GLU A 51 -5.30 11.57 -1.69
N ASN A 52 -4.33 12.10 -2.45
CA ASN A 52 -3.70 11.36 -3.54
C ASN A 52 -2.44 10.59 -3.11
N ILE A 53 -1.72 11.11 -2.10
CA ILE A 53 -0.49 10.49 -1.58
C ILE A 53 -0.83 9.54 -0.44
N VAL A 54 -0.43 8.28 -0.59
CA VAL A 54 -0.72 7.20 0.36
C VAL A 54 0.49 6.34 0.65
N LEU A 55 0.45 5.58 1.75
CA LEU A 55 1.34 4.46 1.95
C LEU A 55 0.70 3.15 1.50
N CYS A 56 1.43 2.39 0.70
CA CYS A 56 1.07 1.02 0.35
C CYS A 56 2.30 0.11 0.41
N CYS A 57 2.08 -1.20 0.43
CA CYS A 57 3.20 -2.14 0.48
C CYS A 57 3.93 -2.18 -0.85
N ILE A 58 5.24 -2.41 -0.84
CA ILE A 58 6.07 -2.50 -2.06
C ILE A 58 5.47 -3.47 -3.09
N SER A 59 4.88 -4.59 -2.64
CA SER A 59 4.24 -5.57 -3.53
C SER A 59 3.07 -4.98 -4.31
N CYS A 60 2.15 -4.27 -3.65
CA CYS A 60 0.99 -3.66 -4.30
C CYS A 60 1.43 -2.50 -5.19
N ASN A 61 2.36 -1.67 -4.70
CA ASN A 61 2.93 -0.57 -5.48
C ASN A 61 3.53 -1.07 -6.79
N SER A 62 4.42 -2.06 -6.71
CA SER A 62 5.05 -2.67 -7.88
C SER A 62 4.04 -3.32 -8.83
N SER A 63 2.96 -3.91 -8.31
CA SER A 63 1.92 -4.53 -9.15
C SER A 63 1.03 -3.49 -9.85
N LYS A 64 0.74 -2.36 -9.19
CA LYS A 64 0.01 -1.25 -9.80
C LYS A 64 0.85 -0.58 -10.86
N GLY A 65 2.07 -0.18 -10.50
CA GLY A 65 2.94 0.61 -11.37
C GLY A 65 2.21 1.83 -11.91
N ALA A 66 2.38 2.13 -13.20
CA ALA A 66 1.75 3.26 -13.87
C ALA A 66 0.34 2.96 -14.41
N ARG A 67 -0.29 1.83 -14.04
CA ARG A 67 -1.65 1.51 -14.47
C ARG A 67 -2.66 2.47 -13.84
N ASP A 68 -3.75 2.71 -14.56
CA ASP A 68 -4.92 3.34 -13.98
C ASP A 68 -5.44 2.51 -12.79
N LEU A 69 -5.91 3.20 -11.75
CA LEU A 69 -6.33 2.54 -10.51
C LEU A 69 -7.50 1.59 -10.73
N GLU A 70 -8.50 2.00 -11.51
CA GLU A 70 -9.71 1.20 -11.74
C GLU A 70 -9.35 -0.08 -12.51
N VAL A 71 -8.58 0.08 -13.59
CA VAL A 71 -8.10 -1.05 -14.39
C VAL A 71 -7.27 -2.02 -13.53
N TRP A 72 -6.39 -1.49 -12.68
CA TRP A 72 -5.58 -2.32 -11.81
C TRP A 72 -6.41 -3.03 -10.73
N LEU A 73 -7.34 -2.34 -10.07
CA LEU A 73 -8.22 -2.95 -9.07
C LEU A 73 -9.08 -4.05 -9.67
N HIS A 74 -9.61 -3.84 -10.88
CA HIS A 74 -10.36 -4.85 -11.62
C HIS A 74 -9.51 -6.10 -11.86
N PHE A 75 -8.26 -5.93 -12.30
CA PHE A 75 -7.30 -7.02 -12.45
C PHE A 75 -7.02 -7.74 -11.12
N GLN A 76 -6.84 -7.01 -10.01
CA GLN A 76 -6.61 -7.61 -8.70
C GLN A 76 -7.80 -8.45 -8.20
N VAL A 77 -9.03 -8.02 -8.46
CA VAL A 77 -10.23 -8.77 -8.10
C VAL A 77 -10.30 -10.09 -8.86
N LEU A 78 -10.05 -10.05 -10.17
CA LEU A 78 -10.09 -11.24 -11.04
C LEU A 78 -8.95 -12.22 -10.74
N HIS A 79 -7.76 -11.71 -10.42
CA HIS A 79 -6.55 -12.50 -10.27
C HIS A 79 -6.05 -12.55 -8.84
N ARG A 80 -6.98 -12.46 -7.88
CA ARG A 80 -6.70 -12.27 -6.45
C ARG A 80 -5.73 -13.33 -5.92
N SER A 81 -4.44 -13.02 -6.04
CA SER A 81 -3.34 -13.81 -5.53
C SER A 81 -3.37 -13.61 -4.03
N ARG A 82 -3.58 -14.69 -3.29
CA ARG A 82 -3.79 -14.72 -1.85
C ARG A 82 -2.64 -14.04 -1.08
N HIS A 83 -2.68 -12.71 -0.94
CA HIS A 83 -1.94 -12.00 0.12
C HIS A 83 -2.58 -12.24 1.49
N HIS A 84 -3.85 -12.66 1.51
CA HIS A 84 -4.52 -13.21 2.68
C HIS A 84 -4.28 -14.73 2.77
N PHE A 85 -3.24 -15.15 3.47
CA PHE A 85 -3.33 -16.19 4.51
C PHE A 85 -1.93 -16.45 5.09
N LYS A 86 -1.67 -15.89 6.26
CA LYS A 86 -1.02 -16.53 7.42
C LYS A 86 -1.22 -15.53 8.57
N HIS A 87 -1.68 -16.02 9.72
CA HIS A 87 -2.17 -15.27 10.89
C HIS A 87 -3.66 -14.91 10.90
N ARG A 88 -4.53 -15.92 10.77
CA ARG A 88 -5.66 -16.02 11.70
C ARG A 88 -5.49 -17.32 12.49
N GLY A 89 -5.30 -17.18 13.80
CA GLY A 89 -5.60 -18.16 14.84
C GLY A 89 -4.96 -19.55 14.71
N ALA A 90 -3.83 -19.74 15.39
CA ALA A 90 -3.63 -20.96 16.14
C ALA A 90 -4.67 -20.98 17.28
N CYS A 91 -5.87 -21.47 16.98
CA CYS A 91 -6.84 -21.89 17.99
C CYS A 91 -7.57 -23.13 17.45
N CYS A 92 -7.08 -24.30 17.83
CA CYS A 92 -7.92 -25.48 18.08
C CYS A 92 -7.22 -26.32 19.17
N PRO A 93 -7.98 -26.92 20.10
CA PRO A 93 -7.46 -27.64 21.26
C PRO A 93 -6.69 -28.91 20.90
#